data_AF-A0A0K4J859-F1
#
_entry.id   AF-A0A0K4J859-F1
#
_cell.length_a   1.000
_cell.length_b   1.000
_cell.length_c   1.000
_cell.angle_alpha   90.00
_cell.angle_beta   90.00
_cell.angle_gamma   90.00
#
_symmetry.space_group_name_H-M   'P 1'
#
loop_
_entity.id
_entity.type
_entity.pdbx_description
1 polymer ?
#
loop_
_entity_poly.entity_id
_entity_poly.type
_entity_poly.pdbx_seq_one_letter_code
_entity_poly.pdbx_strand_id
1 'polypeptide(L)' 'MYAAESEVVYQFRYRGESYSVPEDDLLCCYPSLSGDGSYFFTLKDGTFLRGEQVKETIRKNVSPLERYRKNKER' A
#
# COMPACT_ATOMS: atom_id res chain seq x y z
N MET A 1 -9.20 23.62 2.67
CA MET A 1 -7.92 23.09 2.15
C MET A 1 -8.07 21.58 2.13
N TYR A 2 -8.09 20.93 0.97
CA TYR A 2 -8.19 19.47 0.92
C TYR A 2 -6.77 18.91 1.09
N ALA A 3 -6.52 18.21 2.19
CA ALA A 3 -5.29 17.46 2.37
C ALA A 3 -5.15 16.52 1.17
N ALA A 4 -3.97 16.48 0.55
CA ALA A 4 -3.69 15.47 -0.45
C ALA A 4 -3.81 14.12 0.26
N GLU A 5 -4.88 13.38 -0.01
CA GLU A 5 -5.10 12.06 0.58
C GLU A 5 -3.86 11.21 0.25
N SER A 6 -3.17 10.81 1.31
CA SER A 6 -2.02 9.94 1.24
C SER A 6 -2.50 8.54 1.53
N GLU A 7 -2.42 7.66 0.56
CA GLU A 7 -2.87 6.28 0.65
C GLU A 7 -1.71 5.39 1.12
N VAL A 8 -1.92 4.62 2.18
CA VAL A 8 -0.97 3.61 2.63
C VAL A 8 -1.15 2.36 1.76
N VAL A 9 -0.07 1.86 1.18
CA VAL A 9 -0.06 0.70 0.30
C VAL A 9 1.03 -0.28 0.73
N TYR A 10 0.63 -1.53 0.89
CA TYR A 10 1.51 -2.64 1.18
C TYR A 10 1.97 -3.30 -0.12
N GLN A 11 3.28 -3.34 -0.35
CA GLN A 11 3.91 -4.03 -1.47
C GLN A 11 4.59 -5.29 -0.95
N PHE A 12 4.35 -6.43 -1.58
CA PHE A 12 4.88 -7.72 -1.13
C PHE A 12 5.01 -8.71 -2.28
N ARG A 13 5.72 -9.81 -2.02
CA ARG A 13 5.78 -10.96 -2.93
C ARG A 13 4.80 -12.04 -2.49
N TYR A 14 4.11 -12.65 -3.45
CA TYR A 14 3.25 -13.80 -3.20
C TYR A 14 3.39 -14.78 -4.37
N ARG A 15 3.77 -16.03 -4.09
CA ARG A 15 3.99 -17.08 -5.10
C ARG A 15 4.96 -16.67 -6.22
N GLY A 16 5.99 -15.89 -5.89
CA GLY A 16 7.01 -15.41 -6.83
C GLY A 16 6.66 -14.08 -7.53
N GLU A 17 5.40 -13.68 -7.51
CA GLU A 17 4.91 -12.46 -8.17
C GLU A 17 4.83 -11.29 -7.19
N SER A 18 4.92 -10.06 -7.72
CA SER A 18 4.82 -8.83 -6.92
C SER A 18 3.40 -8.31 -6.89
N TYR A 19 2.90 -8.03 -5.68
CA TYR A 19 1.56 -7.52 -5.44
C TYR A 19 1.58 -6.21 -4.67
N SER A 20 0.50 -5.46 -4.82
CA SER A 20 0.25 -4.21 -4.08
C SER A 20 -1.18 -4.28 -3.54
N VAL A 21 -1.37 -3.96 -2.27
CA VAL A 21 -2.71 -3.86 -1.66
C VAL A 21 -2.80 -2.55 -0.88
N PRO A 22 -3.78 -1.68 -1.18
CA PRO A 22 -4.04 -0.48 -0.38
C PRO A 22 -4.62 -0.86 0.99
N GLU A 23 -4.34 -0.06 2.01
CA GLU A 23 -4.84 -0.27 3.37
C GLU A 23 -6.38 -0.35 3.40
N ASP A 24 -7.06 0.42 2.56
CA ASP A 24 -8.51 0.41 2.41
C ASP A 24 -9.09 -0.94 1.95
N ASP A 25 -8.31 -1.81 1.30
CA ASP A 25 -8.78 -3.14 0.88
C ASP A 25 -8.50 -4.22 1.95
N LEU A 26 -7.77 -3.87 3.01
CA LEU A 26 -7.44 -4.77 4.10
C LEU A 26 -8.54 -4.79 5.16
N LEU A 27 -8.89 -5.99 5.61
CA LEU A 27 -9.63 -6.18 6.85
C LEU A 27 -8.66 -6.16 8.04
N CYS A 28 -7.51 -6.84 7.91
CA CYS A 28 -6.41 -6.75 8.87
C CYS A 28 -5.08 -7.15 8.21
N CYS A 29 -3.98 -6.63 8.75
CA CYS A 29 -2.63 -7.11 8.47
C CYS A 29 -1.78 -7.16 9.74
N TYR A 30 -0.88 -8.13 9.82
CA TYR A 30 0.05 -8.25 10.93
C TYR A 30 1.37 -8.90 10.50
N PRO A 31 2.50 -8.48 11.09
CA PRO A 31 3.80 -9.07 10.81
C PRO A 31 3.87 -10.52 11.32
N SER A 32 4.60 -11.36 10.60
CA SER A 32 4.95 -12.70 11.07
C SER A 32 5.87 -12.63 12.28
N LEU A 33 5.64 -13.52 13.25
CA LEU A 33 6.47 -13.66 14.45
C LEU A 33 7.90 -14.16 14.14
N SER A 34 8.12 -14.73 12.94
CA SER A 34 9.45 -15.16 12.50
C SER A 34 10.40 -13.99 12.22
N GLY A 35 9.90 -12.76 12.06
CA GLY A 35 10.73 -11.60 11.77
C GLY A 35 11.39 -11.62 10.38
N ASP A 36 10.93 -12.48 9.47
CA ASP A 36 11.46 -12.64 8.10
C ASP A 36 10.94 -11.57 7.12
N GLY A 37 10.27 -10.54 7.63
CA GLY A 37 9.64 -9.50 6.82
C GLY A 37 8.38 -9.96 6.08
N SER A 38 7.84 -11.14 6.40
CA SER A 38 6.53 -11.58 5.89
C SER A 38 5.39 -11.08 6.77
N TYR A 39 4.24 -10.82 6.14
CA TYR A 39 3.01 -10.37 6.78
C TYR A 39 1.88 -11.31 6.39
N PHE A 40 0.92 -11.46 7.28
CA PHE A 40 -0.36 -12.09 6.98
C PHE A 40 -1.38 -11.00 6.67
N PHE A 41 -2.11 -11.20 5.57
CA PHE A 41 -3.12 -10.28 5.09
C PHE A 41 -4.46 -10.98 5.04
N THR A 42 -5.48 -10.30 5.58
CA THR A 42 -6.88 -10.66 5.36
C THR A 42 -7.51 -9.51 4.58
N LEU A 43 -8.00 -9.79 3.38
CA LEU A 43 -8.70 -8.81 2.55
C LEU A 43 -10.18 -8.74 2.95
N LYS A 44 -10.85 -7.65 2.58
CA LYS A 44 -12.30 -7.46 2.83
C LYS A 44 -13.19 -8.49 2.14
N ASP A 45 -12.73 -9.08 1.04
CA ASP A 45 -13.44 -10.16 0.34
C ASP A 45 -13.30 -11.53 1.02
N GLY A 46 -12.54 -11.61 2.13
CA GLY A 46 -12.27 -12.83 2.88
C GLY A 46 -11.01 -13.58 2.41
N THR A 47 -10.30 -13.08 1.40
CA THR A 47 -9.04 -13.69 0.96
C THR A 47 -7.98 -13.58 2.04
N PHE A 48 -7.31 -14.71 2.34
CA PHE A 48 -6.21 -14.78 3.29
C PHE A 48 -4.92 -15.20 2.59
N LEU A 49 -3.84 -14.43 2.77
CA LEU A 49 -2.55 -14.71 2.15
C LEU A 49 -1.38 -14.28 3.03
N ARG A 50 -0.21 -14.90 2.78
CA ARG A 50 1.06 -14.51 3.39
C ARG A 50 1.92 -13.84 2.34
N GLY A 51 2.17 -12.54 2.49
CA GLY A 51 3.08 -11.79 1.64
C GLY A 51 4.50 -11.83 2.21
N GLU A 52 5.49 -11.99 1.35
CA GLU A 52 6.91 -12.00 1.69
C GLU A 52 7.55 -10.65 1.36
N GLN A 53 8.64 -10.29 2.07
CA GLN A 53 9.42 -9.07 1.81
C GLN A 53 8.55 -7.80 1.80
N VAL A 54 7.65 -7.69 2.77
CA VAL A 54 6.62 -6.65 2.79
C VAL A 54 7.23 -5.28 3.04
N LYS A 55 6.77 -4.30 2.26
CA LYS A 55 7.11 -2.88 2.42
C LYS A 55 5.84 -2.05 2.47
N GLU A 56 5.72 -1.25 3.52
CA GLU A 56 4.69 -0.22 3.61
C GLU A 56 5.18 1.03 2.86
N THR A 57 4.32 1.56 1.99
CA THR A 57 4.62 2.75 1.17
C THR A 57 3.47 3.73 1.21
N ILE A 58 3.78 5.02 1.27
CA ILE A 58 2.76 6.08 1.23
C ILE A 58 2.70 6.62 -0.20
N ARG A 59 1.59 6.38 -0.90
CA ARG A 59 1.29 7.02 -2.18
C ARG A 59 0.65 8.38 -1.92
N LYS A 60 1.26 9.43 -2.45
CA LYS A 60 0.66 10.77 -2.43
C LYS A 60 -0.19 10.93 -3.70
N ASN A 61 -1.48 11.21 -3.55
CA ASN A 61 -2.41 11.36 -4.68
C ASN A 61 -2.10 12.51 -5.63
N VAL A 62 -1.14 13.39 -5.30
CA VAL A 62 -0.69 14.45 -6.19
C VAL A 62 0.74 14.19 -6.59
N SER A 63 0.94 13.77 -7.84
CA SER A 63 2.29 13.68 -8.38
C SER A 63 2.95 15.07 -8.37
N PRO A 64 4.28 15.16 -8.19
CA PRO A 64 4.98 16.43 -8.31
C PRO A 64 4.70 17.15 -9.65
N LEU A 65 4.47 16.40 -10.73
CA LEU A 65 4.10 16.91 -12.05
C LEU A 65 2.70 17.56 -12.06
N GLU A 66 1.73 16.95 -11.40
CA GLU A 66 0.38 17.52 -11.27
C GLU A 66 0.38 18.79 -10.42
N ARG A 67 1.18 18.83 -9.35
CA ARG A 67 1.40 20.07 -8.59
C ARG A 67 1.97 21.18 -9.46
N TYR A 68 2.94 20.86 -10.32
CA TYR A 68 3.57 21.84 -11.20
C TYR A 68 2.58 22.40 -12.23
N ARG A 69 1.76 21.55 -12.87
CA ARG A 69 0.71 22.00 -13.81
C ARG A 69 -0.28 22.96 -13.15
N LYS A 70 -0.78 22.62 -11.96
CA LYS A 70 -1.74 23.44 -11.21
C LYS A 70 -1.18 24.80 -10.78
N ASN A 71 0.13 24.89 -10.54
CA ASN A 71 0.80 26.14 -10.21
C ASN A 71 1.09 27.03 -11.43
N LYS A 72 1.09 26.47 -12.65
CA LYS A 72 1.34 27.22 -13.88
C LYS A 72 0.07 27.87 -14.46
N GLU A 73 -1.09 27.34 -14.10
CA GLU A 73 -2.41 27.85 -14.51
C GLU A 73 -2.98 28.91 -13.56
N ARG A 74 -2.15 29.44 -12.65
CA ARG A 74 -2.54 30.36 -11.58
C ARG A 74 -1.90 31.73 -11.72
#